data_AF-A0A7I8MGN1-F1
#
_entry.id   AF-A0A7I8MGN1-F1
#
_cell.length_a   1.000
_cell.length_b   1.000
_cell.length_c   1.000
_cell.angle_alpha   90.00
_cell.angle_beta   90.00
_cell.angle_gamma   90.00
#
_symmetry.space_group_name_H-M   'P 1'
#
loop_
_entity.id
_entity.type
_entity.pdbx_description
1 polymer ?
#
loop_
_entity_poly.entity_id
_entity_poly.type
_entity_poly.pdbx_seq_one_letter_code
_entity_poly.pdbx_strand_id
1 'polypeptide(L)'
;MMKHIGFVSTRFSGTDGVSLEACKWADVFEQNGHRCFWFAGEIDRNVQKSFEVPEAHFKHEQNRWINEQILGTKQRRPLVTQVIHDLRSLLKARLHQFINQFDIDLLIAENVLTIPMHVPFGLALTETIAETQLPTISHNHDFYWERVRFSRNAVSDYLRMAFPRAFQTSSTS
;
A
#
# COMPACT_ATOMS: atom_id res chain seq x y z
N MET A 1 -2.54 -24.45 -12.70
CA MET A 1 -2.87 -24.70 -11.27
C MET A 1 -3.60 -23.46 -10.76
N MET A 2 -4.71 -23.62 -10.04
CA MET A 2 -5.42 -22.50 -9.42
C MET A 2 -4.48 -21.77 -8.46
N LYS A 3 -4.54 -20.44 -8.43
CA LYS A 3 -3.77 -19.58 -7.53
C LYS A 3 -4.69 -18.57 -6.85
N HIS A 4 -4.36 -18.18 -5.64
CA HIS A 4 -5.05 -17.16 -4.87
C HIS A 4 -4.29 -15.84 -4.95
N ILE A 5 -4.95 -14.80 -5.45
CA ILE A 5 -4.34 -13.52 -5.77
C ILE A 5 -4.92 -12.46 -4.85
N GLY A 6 -4.07 -11.81 -4.07
CA GLY A 6 -4.45 -10.78 -3.12
C GLY A 6 -4.21 -9.38 -3.68
N PHE A 7 -5.28 -8.64 -3.95
CA PHE A 7 -5.23 -7.23 -4.31
C PHE A 7 -5.18 -6.39 -3.04
N VAL A 8 -4.21 -5.48 -2.95
CA VAL A 8 -3.96 -4.65 -1.78
C VAL A 8 -3.97 -3.18 -2.20
N SER A 9 -4.90 -2.40 -1.66
CA SER A 9 -4.94 -0.94 -1.85
C SER A 9 -5.38 -0.22 -0.57
N THR A 10 -5.32 1.11 -0.56
CA THR A 10 -5.95 1.89 0.52
C THR A 10 -7.48 1.86 0.44
N ARG A 11 -8.03 1.59 -0.76
CA ARG A 11 -9.47 1.57 -1.03
C ARG A 11 -9.77 0.77 -2.30
N PHE A 12 -10.82 -0.02 -2.28
CA PHE A 12 -11.46 -0.63 -3.45
C PHE A 12 -12.95 -0.33 -3.41
N SER A 13 -13.33 0.92 -3.66
CA SER A 13 -14.73 1.34 -3.66
C SER A 13 -15.02 2.48 -4.64
N GLY A 14 -16.25 2.47 -5.16
CA GLY A 14 -16.74 3.45 -6.11
C GLY A 14 -16.10 3.32 -7.49
N THR A 15 -16.03 4.44 -8.20
CA THR A 15 -15.59 4.50 -9.60
C THR A 15 -14.23 5.18 -9.76
N ASP A 16 -13.35 5.08 -8.76
CA ASP A 16 -12.01 5.64 -8.89
C ASP A 16 -11.12 4.79 -9.81
N GLY A 17 -10.13 5.44 -10.44
CA GLY A 17 -9.31 4.81 -11.47
C GLY A 17 -8.61 3.54 -11.00
N VAL A 18 -8.11 3.51 -9.76
CA VAL A 18 -7.44 2.34 -9.17
C VAL A 18 -8.40 1.17 -9.03
N SER A 19 -9.62 1.38 -8.51
CA SER A 19 -10.61 0.29 -8.36
C SER A 19 -11.04 -0.28 -9.70
N LEU A 20 -11.18 0.56 -10.73
CA LEU A 20 -11.54 0.14 -12.08
C LEU A 20 -10.43 -0.66 -12.76
N GLU A 21 -9.17 -0.24 -12.63
CA GLU A 21 -8.05 -1.00 -13.18
C GLU A 21 -7.84 -2.33 -12.44
N ALA A 22 -7.94 -2.33 -11.11
CA ALA A 22 -7.86 -3.55 -10.31
C ALA A 22 -8.98 -4.55 -10.66
N CYS A 23 -10.21 -4.08 -10.95
CA CYS A 23 -11.27 -4.94 -11.50
C CYS A 23 -10.83 -5.66 -12.76
N LYS A 24 -10.29 -4.93 -13.75
CA LYS A 24 -9.92 -5.51 -15.05
C LYS A 24 -8.86 -6.60 -14.89
N TRP A 25 -7.89 -6.37 -14.01
CA TRP A 25 -6.88 -7.38 -13.69
C TRP A 25 -7.50 -8.59 -13.01
N ALA A 26 -8.36 -8.38 -12.01
CA ALA A 26 -9.07 -9.46 -11.32
C ALA A 26 -9.92 -10.28 -12.30
N ASP A 27 -10.64 -9.65 -13.22
CA ASP A 27 -11.46 -10.32 -14.24
C ASP A 27 -10.61 -11.24 -15.13
N VAL A 28 -9.44 -10.76 -15.58
CA VAL A 28 -8.51 -11.57 -16.38
C VAL A 28 -7.98 -12.75 -15.56
N PHE A 29 -7.60 -12.55 -14.30
CA PHE A 29 -7.15 -13.65 -13.46
C PHE A 29 -8.25 -14.69 -13.18
N GLU A 30 -9.47 -14.25 -12.89
CA GLU A 30 -10.62 -15.14 -12.66
C GLU A 30 -10.98 -15.92 -13.93
N GLN A 31 -10.94 -15.29 -15.12
CA GLN A 31 -11.12 -15.98 -16.41
C GLN A 31 -10.06 -17.06 -16.67
N ASN A 32 -8.86 -16.90 -16.12
CA ASN A 32 -7.79 -17.89 -16.19
C ASN A 32 -7.87 -18.96 -15.07
N GLY A 33 -8.94 -18.96 -14.28
CA GLY A 33 -9.19 -19.97 -13.24
C GLY A 33 -8.50 -19.70 -11.91
N HIS A 34 -8.05 -18.47 -11.66
CA HIS A 34 -7.54 -18.03 -10.36
C HIS A 34 -8.66 -17.45 -9.49
N ARG A 35 -8.37 -17.20 -8.20
CA ARG A 35 -9.31 -16.57 -7.26
C ARG A 35 -8.72 -15.27 -6.73
N CYS A 36 -9.51 -14.21 -6.77
CA CYS A 36 -9.09 -12.88 -6.34
C CYS A 36 -9.68 -12.53 -4.97
N PHE A 37 -8.85 -11.97 -4.10
CA PHE A 37 -9.18 -11.52 -2.75
C PHE A 37 -8.71 -10.08 -2.54
N TRP A 38 -9.38 -9.34 -1.65
CA TRP A 38 -9.25 -7.89 -1.55
C TRP A 38 -8.86 -7.47 -0.13
N PHE A 39 -7.82 -6.66 0.00
CA PHE A 39 -7.40 -6.01 1.24
C PHE A 39 -7.38 -4.50 1.05
N ALA A 40 -8.19 -3.77 1.81
CA ALA A 40 -8.20 -2.31 1.81
C ALA A 40 -8.90 -1.72 3.02
N GLY A 41 -8.80 -0.40 3.20
CA GLY A 41 -9.52 0.30 4.28
C GLY A 41 -10.94 0.73 3.98
N GLU A 42 -11.40 0.46 2.76
CA GLU A 42 -12.80 0.55 2.37
C GLU A 42 -12.99 -0.37 1.15
N ILE A 43 -14.00 -1.23 1.20
CA ILE A 43 -14.28 -2.22 0.14
C ILE A 43 -15.80 -2.29 -0.10
N ASP A 44 -16.25 -2.11 -1.34
CA ASP A 44 -17.67 -2.23 -1.72
C ASP A 44 -18.00 -3.55 -2.45
N ARG A 45 -17.15 -4.56 -2.26
CA ARG A 45 -17.20 -5.87 -2.95
C ARG A 45 -17.67 -6.99 -2.02
N ASN A 46 -17.82 -8.20 -2.57
CA ASN A 46 -18.25 -9.39 -1.85
C ASN A 46 -17.43 -9.64 -0.56
N VAL A 47 -18.10 -9.56 0.59
CA VAL A 47 -17.50 -9.72 1.93
C VAL A 47 -16.75 -11.04 2.14
N GLN A 48 -17.11 -12.10 1.42
CA GLN A 48 -16.44 -13.41 1.54
C GLN A 48 -15.06 -13.45 0.86
N LYS A 49 -14.77 -12.48 -0.02
CA LYS A 49 -13.49 -12.32 -0.70
C LYS A 49 -12.72 -11.10 -0.20
N SER A 50 -13.20 -10.44 0.85
CA SER A 50 -12.73 -9.12 1.27
C SER A 50 -12.23 -9.14 2.71
N PHE A 51 -11.19 -8.36 2.96
CA PHE A 51 -10.59 -8.14 4.26
C PHE A 51 -10.44 -6.63 4.48
N GLU A 52 -11.47 -6.04 5.09
CA GLU A 52 -11.52 -4.61 5.32
C GLU A 52 -10.79 -4.23 6.61
N VAL A 53 -9.89 -3.27 6.52
CA VAL A 53 -9.09 -2.74 7.63
C VAL A 53 -9.17 -1.23 7.60
N PRO A 54 -10.14 -0.60 8.30
CA PRO A 54 -10.38 0.85 8.20
C PRO A 54 -9.13 1.72 8.37
N GLU A 55 -8.17 1.26 9.18
CA GLU A 55 -6.88 1.90 9.42
C GLU A 55 -5.97 1.97 8.19
N ALA A 56 -6.23 1.17 7.15
CA ALA A 56 -5.51 1.19 5.87
C ALA A 56 -6.05 2.28 4.92
N HIS A 57 -7.18 2.91 5.24
CA HIS A 57 -7.71 3.97 4.39
C HIS A 57 -6.87 5.24 4.53
N PHE A 58 -6.49 5.85 3.41
CA PHE A 58 -5.73 7.11 3.40
C PHE A 58 -6.39 8.30 4.15
N LYS A 59 -7.70 8.25 4.44
CA LYS A 59 -8.44 9.27 5.20
C LYS A 59 -8.61 8.91 6.67
N HIS A 60 -8.13 7.75 7.10
CA HIS A 60 -8.16 7.34 8.49
C HIS A 60 -7.52 8.42 9.39
N GLU A 61 -8.14 8.71 10.53
CA GLU A 61 -7.77 9.85 11.38
C GLU A 61 -6.29 9.83 11.78
N GLN A 62 -5.77 8.65 12.14
CA GLN A 62 -4.39 8.48 12.55
C GLN A 62 -3.41 8.73 11.39
N ASN A 63 -3.77 8.30 10.17
CA ASN A 63 -2.96 8.55 8.98
C ASN A 63 -2.99 10.04 8.59
N ARG A 64 -4.14 10.70 8.71
CA ARG A 64 -4.25 12.14 8.49
C ARG A 64 -3.39 12.93 9.47
N TRP A 65 -3.46 12.59 10.75
CA TRP A 65 -2.63 13.19 11.78
C TRP A 65 -1.13 13.01 11.46
N ILE A 66 -0.69 11.79 11.11
CA ILE A 66 0.70 11.53 10.69
C ILE A 66 1.09 12.44 9.53
N ASN A 67 0.27 12.51 8.47
CA ASN A 67 0.54 13.32 7.29
C ASN A 67 0.72 14.81 7.63
N GLU A 68 -0.11 15.35 8.53
CA GLU A 68 0.00 16.73 9.01
C GLU A 68 1.31 16.98 9.78
N GLN A 69 1.85 15.96 10.45
CA GLN A 69 3.11 16.08 11.19
C GLN A 69 4.38 15.91 10.34
N ILE A 70 4.29 15.25 9.18
CA ILE A 70 5.46 14.88 8.37
C ILE A 70 5.61 15.68 7.07
N LEU A 71 4.54 16.22 6.52
CA LEU A 71 4.57 16.98 5.27
C LEU A 71 4.92 18.45 5.53
N GLY A 72 5.73 19.05 4.67
CA GLY A 72 6.12 20.47 4.77
C GLY A 72 7.18 20.77 5.83
N THR A 73 7.62 19.78 6.62
CA THR A 73 8.69 19.90 7.62
C THR A 73 9.86 18.97 7.30
N LYS A 74 11.04 19.22 7.87
CA LYS A 74 12.24 18.36 7.77
C LYS A 74 12.49 17.54 9.04
N GLN A 75 11.88 17.93 10.15
CA GLN A 75 12.06 17.30 11.46
C GLN A 75 10.73 16.71 11.92
N ARG A 76 10.76 15.46 12.40
CA ARG A 76 9.63 14.80 13.07
C ARG A 76 9.95 14.61 14.55
N ARG A 77 8.93 14.73 15.40
CA ARG A 77 9.07 14.47 16.84
C ARG A 77 9.17 12.95 17.11
N PRO A 78 9.80 12.50 18.21
CA PRO A 78 9.84 11.08 18.58
C PRO A 78 8.45 10.42 18.63
N LEU A 79 7.44 11.14 19.14
CA LEU A 79 6.04 10.69 19.16
C LEU A 79 5.52 10.32 17.76
N VAL A 80 5.84 11.12 16.74
CA VAL A 80 5.39 10.85 15.36
C VAL A 80 5.99 9.55 14.84
N THR A 81 7.27 9.30 15.17
CA THR A 81 7.95 8.05 14.84
C THR A 81 7.26 6.85 15.51
N GLN A 82 6.93 6.96 16.79
CA GLN A 82 6.23 5.91 17.52
C GLN A 82 4.87 5.60 16.87
N VAL A 83 4.05 6.63 16.61
CA VAL A 83 2.72 6.46 16.01
C VAL A 83 2.79 5.85 14.61
N ILE A 84 3.81 6.20 13.81
CA ILE A 84 4.07 5.55 12.51
C ILE A 84 4.34 4.05 12.70
N HIS A 85 5.21 3.69 13.65
CA HIS A 85 5.57 2.30 13.89
C HIS A 85 4.43 1.48 14.51
N ASP A 86 3.58 2.08 15.34
CA ASP A 86 2.40 1.42 15.91
C ASP A 86 1.40 1.09 14.80
N LEU A 87 1.06 2.07 13.95
CA LEU A 87 0.14 1.87 12.83
C LEU A 87 0.71 0.87 11.80
N ARG A 88 2.02 0.96 11.51
CA ARG A 88 2.72 -0.03 10.67
C ARG A 88 2.57 -1.44 11.24
N SER A 89 2.78 -1.62 12.54
CA SER A 89 2.76 -2.94 13.18
C SER A 89 1.35 -3.54 13.15
N LEU A 90 0.31 -2.72 13.38
CA LEU A 90 -1.09 -3.12 13.19
C LEU A 90 -1.36 -3.59 11.75
N LEU A 91 -1.04 -2.75 10.76
CA LEU A 91 -1.29 -3.06 9.35
C LEU A 91 -0.53 -4.31 8.89
N LYS A 92 0.71 -4.49 9.35
CA LYS A 92 1.50 -5.70 9.06
C LYS A 92 0.84 -6.94 9.62
N ALA A 93 0.38 -6.92 10.87
CA ALA A 93 -0.33 -8.05 11.47
C ALA A 93 -1.61 -8.39 10.68
N ARG A 94 -2.34 -7.36 10.22
CA ARG A 94 -3.53 -7.55 9.37
C ARG A 94 -3.20 -8.12 7.98
N LEU A 95 -2.11 -7.69 7.35
CA LEU A 95 -1.64 -8.25 6.08
C LEU A 95 -1.28 -9.73 6.23
N HIS A 96 -0.56 -10.10 7.28
CA HIS A 96 -0.26 -11.51 7.58
C HIS A 96 -1.55 -12.31 7.83
N GLN A 97 -2.51 -11.75 8.56
CA GLN A 97 -3.82 -12.39 8.75
C GLN A 97 -4.54 -12.62 7.41
N PHE A 98 -4.57 -11.61 6.53
CA PHE A 98 -5.16 -11.70 5.20
C PHE A 98 -4.49 -12.79 4.34
N ILE A 99 -3.16 -12.78 4.28
CA ILE A 99 -2.35 -13.76 3.54
C ILE A 99 -2.68 -15.18 4.00
N ASN A 100 -2.69 -15.40 5.32
CA ASN A 100 -2.94 -16.73 5.89
C ASN A 100 -4.40 -17.16 5.75
N GLN A 101 -5.36 -16.25 5.93
CA GLN A 101 -6.79 -16.54 5.87
C GLN A 101 -7.22 -16.99 4.47
N PHE A 102 -6.64 -16.37 3.43
CA PHE A 102 -7.00 -16.65 2.04
C PHE A 102 -5.94 -17.47 1.30
N ASP A 103 -4.89 -17.94 1.98
CA ASP A 103 -3.81 -18.73 1.38
C ASP A 103 -3.25 -18.05 0.11
N ILE A 104 -2.85 -16.79 0.23
CA ILE A 104 -2.47 -15.94 -0.91
C ILE A 104 -1.14 -16.40 -1.51
N ASP A 105 -1.13 -16.67 -2.82
CA ASP A 105 0.05 -17.07 -3.60
C ASP A 105 0.78 -15.88 -4.27
N LEU A 106 0.05 -14.80 -4.56
CA LEU A 106 0.54 -13.62 -5.31
C LEU A 106 -0.14 -12.36 -4.77
N LEU A 107 0.65 -11.32 -4.51
CA LEU A 107 0.13 -10.00 -4.13
C LEU A 107 0.16 -9.04 -5.32
N ILE A 108 -0.91 -8.28 -5.51
CA ILE A 108 -0.98 -7.14 -6.41
C ILE A 108 -1.14 -5.88 -5.55
N ALA A 109 -0.08 -5.08 -5.45
CA ALA A 109 -0.07 -3.84 -4.70
C ALA A 109 -0.52 -2.68 -5.60
N GLU A 110 -1.74 -2.21 -5.40
CA GLU A 110 -2.42 -1.22 -6.23
C GLU A 110 -2.26 0.19 -5.66
N ASN A 111 -1.29 0.93 -6.20
CA ASN A 111 -1.00 2.33 -5.88
C ASN A 111 -0.70 2.62 -4.38
N VAL A 112 -0.28 1.61 -3.61
CA VAL A 112 0.07 1.75 -2.18
C VAL A 112 1.53 2.14 -1.98
N LEU A 113 2.42 1.65 -2.86
CA LEU A 113 3.87 1.85 -2.74
C LEU A 113 4.37 3.05 -3.55
N THR A 114 3.50 3.90 -4.08
CA THR A 114 3.84 4.94 -5.06
C THR A 114 3.78 6.36 -4.54
N ILE A 115 2.69 6.65 -3.81
CA ILE A 115 2.43 7.95 -3.23
C ILE A 115 2.43 7.77 -1.72
N PRO A 116 3.26 8.52 -0.96
CA PRO A 116 3.34 8.40 0.48
C PRO A 116 2.17 9.09 1.19
N MET A 117 0.95 8.92 0.68
CA MET A 117 -0.27 9.30 1.38
C MET A 117 -0.51 8.42 2.60
N HIS A 118 0.11 7.24 2.66
CA HIS A 118 -0.03 6.30 3.76
C HIS A 118 1.30 5.63 4.11
N VAL A 119 2.29 6.40 4.58
CA VAL A 119 3.65 5.92 4.92
C VAL A 119 3.65 4.65 5.79
N PRO A 120 2.84 4.54 6.86
CA PRO A 120 2.82 3.32 7.69
C PRO A 120 2.40 2.06 6.92
N PHE A 121 1.50 2.21 5.95
CA PHE A 121 1.00 1.08 5.17
C PHE A 121 2.03 0.64 4.13
N GLY A 122 2.70 1.59 3.47
CA GLY A 122 3.84 1.28 2.60
C GLY A 122 4.93 0.51 3.34
N LEU A 123 5.32 0.97 4.54
CA LEU A 123 6.29 0.26 5.39
C LEU A 123 5.82 -1.15 5.74
N ALA A 124 4.57 -1.30 6.17
CA ALA A 124 4.00 -2.60 6.56
C ALA A 124 4.00 -3.58 5.38
N LEU A 125 3.60 -3.13 4.20
CA LEU A 125 3.55 -3.95 3.00
C LEU A 125 4.96 -4.35 2.54
N THR A 126 5.92 -3.42 2.50
CA THR A 126 7.31 -3.73 2.16
C THR A 126 7.93 -4.76 3.12
N GLU A 127 7.72 -4.59 4.43
CA GLU A 127 8.18 -5.58 5.42
C GLU A 127 7.50 -6.94 5.21
N THR A 128 6.19 -6.97 4.98
CA THR A 128 5.44 -8.22 4.74
C THR A 128 5.96 -8.95 3.51
N ILE A 129 6.23 -8.25 2.41
CA ILE A 129 6.79 -8.85 1.18
C ILE A 129 8.17 -9.44 1.46
N ALA A 130 9.02 -8.70 2.18
CA ALA A 130 10.36 -9.17 2.53
C ALA A 130 10.34 -10.37 3.49
N GLU A 131 9.40 -10.42 4.44
CA GLU A 131 9.27 -11.50 5.43
C GLU A 131 8.67 -12.78 4.80
N THR A 132 7.68 -12.63 3.93
CA THR A 132 6.95 -13.77 3.33
C THR A 132 7.59 -14.27 2.04
N GLN A 133 8.40 -13.44 1.36
CA GLN A 133 8.92 -13.70 0.02
C GLN A 133 7.83 -14.01 -1.02
N LEU A 134 6.59 -13.56 -0.77
CA LEU A 134 5.50 -13.75 -1.72
C LEU A 134 5.80 -13.00 -3.04
N PRO A 135 5.60 -13.66 -4.19
CA PRO A 135 5.57 -12.97 -5.48
C PRO A 135 4.65 -11.75 -5.38
N THR A 136 5.14 -10.59 -5.78
CA THR A 136 4.39 -9.34 -5.67
C THR A 136 4.57 -8.49 -6.92
N ILE A 137 3.46 -8.00 -7.47
CA ILE A 137 3.43 -7.03 -8.58
C ILE A 137 2.97 -5.69 -7.99
N SER A 138 3.80 -4.66 -8.15
CA SER A 138 3.40 -3.29 -7.81
C SER A 138 2.82 -2.61 -9.05
N HIS A 139 1.52 -2.34 -9.02
CA HIS A 139 0.82 -1.63 -10.08
C HIS A 139 0.59 -0.18 -9.68
N ASN A 140 1.23 0.72 -10.42
CA ASN A 140 1.59 2.05 -9.98
C ASN A 140 1.14 3.08 -11.03
N HIS A 141 0.26 4.00 -10.66
CA HIS A 141 -0.32 4.99 -11.59
C HIS A 141 0.33 6.37 -11.53
N ASP A 142 1.03 6.66 -10.45
CA ASP A 142 1.62 7.96 -10.14
C ASP A 142 2.94 7.72 -9.40
N PHE A 143 3.88 8.67 -9.41
CA PHE A 143 5.07 8.58 -8.57
C PHE A 143 5.27 9.82 -7.69
N TYR A 144 5.68 9.64 -6.44
CA TYR A 144 5.75 10.74 -5.48
C TYR A 144 6.73 11.85 -5.87
N TRP A 145 7.81 11.52 -6.61
CA TRP A 145 8.82 12.50 -7.05
C TRP A 145 8.30 13.46 -8.12
N GLU A 146 7.18 13.16 -8.76
CA GLU A 146 6.52 14.04 -9.74
C GLU A 146 5.68 15.12 -9.07
N ARG A 147 5.44 15.02 -7.75
CA ARG A 147 4.58 15.95 -7.01
C ARG A 147 5.38 16.75 -5.98
N VAL A 148 5.49 18.07 -6.21
CA VAL A 148 6.19 19.03 -5.33
C VAL A 148 5.76 18.91 -3.86
N ARG A 149 4.48 18.57 -3.61
CA ARG A 149 3.91 18.38 -2.27
C ARG A 149 4.70 17.39 -1.40
N PHE A 150 5.35 16.39 -1.98
CA PHE A 150 6.11 15.37 -1.23
C PHE A 150 7.62 15.66 -1.15
N SER A 151 8.10 16.71 -1.83
CA SER A 151 9.53 17.05 -1.88
C SER A 151 10.11 17.47 -0.51
N ARG A 152 9.32 18.13 0.33
CA ARG A 152 9.68 18.54 1.69
C ARG A 152 8.92 17.69 2.70
N ASN A 153 9.61 16.71 3.29
CA ASN A 153 9.05 15.81 4.29
C ASN A 153 10.07 15.42 5.36
N ALA A 154 9.58 14.98 6.52
CA ALA A 154 10.39 14.53 7.65
C ALA A 154 10.56 13.00 7.72
N VAL A 155 10.30 12.30 6.61
CA VAL A 155 10.26 10.82 6.53
C VAL A 155 11.04 10.28 5.33
N SER A 156 12.05 11.02 4.86
CA SER A 156 12.81 10.65 3.66
C SER A 156 13.61 9.34 3.85
N ASP A 157 13.89 8.96 5.09
CA ASP A 157 14.36 7.64 5.48
C ASP A 157 13.34 6.53 5.15
N TYR A 158 12.06 6.71 5.51
CA TYR A 158 11.00 5.75 5.20
C TYR A 158 10.65 5.68 3.72
N LEU A 159 10.67 6.82 3.02
CA LEU A 159 10.44 6.85 1.58
C LEU A 159 11.48 6.00 0.83
N ARG A 160 12.75 6.11 1.22
CA ARG A 160 13.85 5.33 0.61
C ARG A 160 13.79 3.84 0.92
N MET A 161 13.06 3.45 1.95
CA MET A 161 12.89 2.06 2.39
C MET A 161 11.73 1.38 1.67
N ALA A 162 10.57 2.06 1.56
CA ALA A 162 9.32 1.42 1.15
C ALA A 162 8.78 1.84 -0.22
N PHE A 163 9.26 2.95 -0.78
CA PHE A 163 8.72 3.50 -2.03
C PHE A 163 9.80 3.40 -3.14
N PRO A 164 9.41 3.19 -4.42
CA PRO A 164 10.33 3.20 -5.55
C PRO A 164 11.16 4.47 -5.54
N ARG A 165 12.42 4.37 -5.96
CA ARG A 165 13.28 5.56 -6.13
C ARG A 165 13.09 6.13 -7.51
N ALA A 166 13.18 7.45 -7.62
CA ALA A 166 13.34 8.11 -8.92
C ALA A 166 14.58 7.55 -9.62
N PHE A 167 14.50 7.38 -10.94
CA PHE A 167 15.66 7.03 -11.75
C PHE A 167 16.72 8.12 -11.61
N GLN A 168 17.92 7.75 -11.16
CA GLN A 168 19.06 8.66 -11.19
C GLN A 168 19.54 8.74 -12.64
N THR A 169 19.34 9.89 -13.29
CA THR A 169 20.11 10.19 -14.50
C THR A 169 21.53 10.49 -14.05
N SER A 170 22.47 9.62 -14.39
CA SER A 170 23.89 9.93 -14.25
C SER A 170 24.20 11.08 -15.21
N SER A 171 24.25 12.31 -14.70
CA SER A 171 24.95 13.38 -15.40
C SER A 171 26.43 13.02 -15.34
N THR A 172 26.92 12.40 -16.41
CA THR A 172 28.36 12.34 -16.69
C THR A 172 28.86 13.77 -16.79
N SER A 173 29.59 14.19 -15.77
CA SER A 173 30.47 15.37 -15.79
C SER A 173 31.59 15.20 -16.80
#